data_AF-A0A7G6YHF4-F1
#
_entry.id   AF-A0A7G6YHF4-F1
#
_cell.length_a   1.000
_cell.length_b   1.000
_cell.length_c   1.000
_cell.angle_alpha   90.00
_cell.angle_beta   90.00
_cell.angle_gamma   90.00
#
_symmetry.space_group_name_H-M   'P 1'
#
loop_
_entity.id
_entity.type
_entity.pdbx_description
1 polymer ?
#
loop_
_entity_poly.entity_id
_entity_poly.type
_entity_poly.pdbx_seq_one_letter_code
_entity_poly.pdbx_strand_id
1 'polypeptide(L)'
;MSIEERFRAAVELLTENSKTFMNSPLVFEFMEDIRRHLVPNAIAFSQNVGHPYQARDEDDLVNLILVSFATNPEQCRALVENAASPLAYASTLVRDWISVETGRTVFRTYADSSKGRRIQAEIDHFDNPAIRVPHSTLPDPAAYGTHTGATVDQAIDLTVAALLPRTPARLANQLSNIVGWMADNPPARHGHEGERIAEAATIFAPVSAVELRAIASITWGGRPNERETSLLGAFLLDAEFNPRSSETHLAALRTYQARVRQEAVLAGVSDLVF
;
A
#
# COMPACT_ATOMS: atom_id res chain seq x y z
N MET A 1 26.36 -22.08 3.71
CA MET A 1 26.08 -20.68 3.35
C MET A 1 25.47 -20.03 4.56
N SER A 2 26.02 -18.91 5.03
CA SER A 2 25.43 -18.14 6.12
C SER A 2 24.07 -17.56 5.72
N ILE A 3 23.24 -17.19 6.69
CA ILE A 3 21.94 -16.56 6.40
C ILE A 3 22.09 -15.26 5.61
N GLU A 4 23.11 -14.45 5.92
CA GLU A 4 23.38 -13.18 5.24
C GLU A 4 23.81 -13.38 3.77
N GLU A 5 24.64 -14.38 3.49
CA GLU A 5 25.04 -14.73 2.13
C GLU A 5 23.85 -15.25 1.31
N ARG A 6 23.03 -16.11 1.92
CA ARG A 6 21.82 -16.64 1.29
C ARG A 6 20.82 -15.53 0.98
N PHE A 7 20.58 -14.64 1.95
CA PHE A 7 19.68 -13.51 1.80
C PHE A 7 20.17 -12.57 0.68
N ARG A 8 21.47 -12.29 0.63
CA ARG A 8 22.07 -11.48 -0.44
C ARG A 8 21.86 -12.11 -1.82
N ALA A 9 22.15 -13.40 -1.96
CA ALA A 9 21.96 -14.12 -3.22
C ALA A 9 20.49 -14.16 -3.66
N ALA A 10 19.56 -14.29 -2.71
CA ALA A 10 18.13 -14.23 -2.99
C ALA A 10 17.70 -12.84 -3.49
N VAL A 11 18.17 -11.76 -2.85
CA VAL A 11 17.91 -10.38 -3.30
C VAL A 11 18.50 -10.13 -4.69
N GLU A 12 19.74 -10.56 -4.93
CA GLU A 12 20.41 -10.45 -6.23
C GLU A 12 19.57 -11.12 -7.33
N LEU A 13 19.22 -12.39 -7.15
CA LEU A 13 18.43 -13.15 -8.11
C LEU A 13 17.02 -12.56 -8.32
N LEU A 14 16.37 -12.10 -7.24
CA LEU A 14 15.07 -11.44 -7.30
C LEU A 14 15.13 -10.15 -8.12
N THR A 15 16.22 -9.39 -8.03
CA THR A 15 16.39 -8.11 -8.74
C THR A 15 16.79 -8.29 -10.20
N GLU A 16 17.58 -9.32 -10.50
CA GLU A 16 18.02 -9.62 -11.87
C GLU A 16 16.91 -10.29 -12.69
N ASN A 17 16.20 -11.24 -12.07
CA ASN A 17 15.18 -12.03 -12.75
C ASN A 17 14.10 -12.46 -11.76
N SER A 18 13.26 -11.49 -11.37
CA SER A 18 12.16 -11.68 -10.42
C SER A 18 11.29 -12.88 -10.79
N LYS A 19 11.00 -13.07 -12.08
CA LYS A 19 10.22 -14.20 -12.55
C LYS A 19 10.89 -15.55 -12.24
N THR A 20 12.19 -15.68 -12.52
CA THR A 20 12.92 -16.93 -12.23
C THR A 20 13.00 -17.18 -10.73
N PHE A 21 13.24 -16.12 -9.96
CA PHE A 21 13.27 -16.20 -8.50
C PHE A 21 11.94 -16.69 -7.93
N MET A 22 10.82 -16.09 -8.33
CA MET A 22 9.48 -16.43 -7.82
C MET A 22 9.05 -17.86 -8.13
N ASN A 23 9.62 -18.47 -9.17
CA ASN A 23 9.39 -19.87 -9.53
C ASN A 23 10.41 -20.85 -8.94
N SER A 24 11.38 -20.35 -8.17
CA SER A 24 12.44 -21.17 -7.57
C SER A 24 12.06 -21.60 -6.15
N PRO A 25 12.60 -22.73 -5.64
CA PRO A 25 12.40 -23.12 -4.25
C PRO A 25 13.00 -22.12 -3.24
N LEU A 26 13.90 -21.23 -3.69
CA LEU A 26 14.52 -20.19 -2.87
C LEU A 26 13.51 -19.13 -2.41
N VAL A 27 12.38 -18.96 -3.10
CA VAL A 27 11.36 -17.98 -2.72
C VAL A 27 10.80 -18.27 -1.33
N PHE A 28 10.56 -19.55 -1.01
CA PHE A 28 10.01 -19.95 0.29
C PHE A 28 11.01 -19.67 1.41
N GLU A 29 12.27 -20.02 1.20
CA GLU A 29 13.35 -19.75 2.14
C GLU A 29 13.54 -18.26 2.39
N PHE A 30 13.44 -17.45 1.33
CA PHE A 30 13.54 -16.00 1.42
C PHE A 30 12.33 -15.37 2.12
N MET A 31 11.12 -15.86 1.87
CA MET A 31 9.92 -15.42 2.59
C MET A 31 10.01 -15.75 4.08
N GLU A 32 10.55 -16.92 4.45
CA GLU A 32 10.81 -17.26 5.86
C GLU A 32 11.86 -16.32 6.49
N ASP A 33 12.90 -15.94 5.75
CA ASP A 33 13.88 -14.97 6.22
C ASP A 33 13.26 -13.58 6.41
N ILE A 34 12.42 -13.12 5.48
CA ILE A 34 11.64 -11.89 5.63
C ILE A 34 10.77 -11.96 6.89
N ARG A 35 10.00 -13.05 7.04
CA ARG A 35 9.08 -13.24 8.18
C ARG A 35 9.82 -13.24 9.50
N ARG A 36 10.96 -13.93 9.60
CA ARG A 36 11.71 -14.03 10.85
C ARG A 36 12.50 -12.77 11.19
N HIS A 37 13.06 -12.07 10.20
CA HIS A 37 14.06 -11.03 10.44
C HIS A 37 13.58 -9.60 10.13
N LEU A 38 12.64 -9.42 9.20
CA LEU A 38 12.21 -8.10 8.75
C LEU A 38 10.82 -7.74 9.27
N VAL A 39 9.89 -8.70 9.30
CA VAL A 39 8.50 -8.44 9.72
C VAL A 39 8.38 -7.96 11.18
N PRO A 40 9.11 -8.49 12.18
CA PRO A 40 9.03 -7.96 13.53
C PRO A 40 9.44 -6.48 13.61
N ASN A 41 10.46 -6.10 12.84
CA ASN A 41 10.92 -4.71 12.74
C ASN A 41 9.91 -3.84 11.98
N ALA A 42 9.28 -4.38 10.94
CA ALA A 42 8.22 -3.73 10.19
C ALA A 42 7.02 -3.39 11.09
N ILE A 43 6.53 -4.38 11.86
CA ILE A 43 5.41 -4.23 12.80
C ILE A 43 5.76 -3.20 13.88
N ALA A 44 6.94 -3.32 14.50
CA ALA A 44 7.36 -2.37 15.53
C ALA A 44 7.46 -0.95 14.97
N PHE A 45 8.00 -0.78 13.76
CA PHE A 45 8.10 0.51 13.12
C PHE A 45 6.73 1.07 12.74
N SER A 46 5.85 0.28 12.11
CA SER A 46 4.50 0.71 11.73
C SER A 46 3.68 1.17 12.94
N GLN A 47 3.78 0.45 14.06
CA GLN A 47 3.13 0.84 15.31
C GLN A 47 3.65 2.17 15.83
N ASN A 48 4.97 2.39 15.80
CA ASN A 48 5.57 3.67 16.17
C ASN A 48 5.12 4.82 15.26
N VAL A 49 4.90 4.53 13.97
CA VAL A 49 4.37 5.50 13.01
C VAL A 49 2.84 5.46 12.92
N GLY A 50 2.14 4.96 13.95
CA GLY A 50 0.68 5.06 14.08
C GLY A 50 -0.13 4.27 13.05
N HIS A 51 0.49 3.37 12.29
CA HIS A 51 -0.21 2.46 11.39
C HIS A 51 -0.47 1.11 12.08
N PRO A 52 -1.69 0.56 12.03
CA PRO A 52 -2.07 -0.57 12.86
C PRO A 52 -1.71 -1.92 12.22
N TYR A 53 -0.50 -2.09 11.63
CA TYR A 53 -0.07 -3.45 11.32
C TYR A 53 0.09 -4.24 12.62
N GLN A 54 -0.54 -5.39 12.66
CA GLN A 54 -0.59 -6.32 13.79
C GLN A 54 0.09 -7.63 13.40
N ALA A 55 0.31 -8.51 14.38
CA ALA A 55 0.85 -9.86 14.16
C ALA A 55 -0.02 -10.71 13.22
N ARG A 56 -1.29 -10.35 12.99
CA ARG A 56 -2.14 -11.04 12.00
C ARG A 56 -1.91 -10.58 10.56
N ASP A 57 -1.16 -9.49 10.36
CA ASP A 57 -0.89 -8.89 9.05
C ASP A 57 0.50 -9.30 8.53
N GLU A 58 1.09 -10.37 9.08
CA GLU A 58 2.43 -10.85 8.71
C GLU A 58 2.55 -11.14 7.21
N ASP A 59 1.56 -11.83 6.62
CA ASP A 59 1.60 -12.18 5.20
C ASP A 59 1.48 -10.94 4.29
N ASP A 60 0.68 -9.94 4.70
CA ASP A 60 0.58 -8.66 3.97
C ASP A 60 1.93 -7.92 4.01
N LEU A 61 2.64 -7.94 5.15
CA LEU A 61 3.96 -7.36 5.28
C LEU A 61 5.04 -8.13 4.51
N VAL A 62 5.01 -9.46 4.52
CA VAL A 62 5.92 -10.27 3.70
C VAL A 62 5.73 -9.93 2.22
N ASN A 63 4.48 -9.87 1.77
CA ASN A 63 4.16 -9.52 0.38
C ASN A 63 4.62 -8.11 0.03
N LEU A 64 4.37 -7.11 0.89
CA LEU A 64 4.84 -5.74 0.71
C LEU A 64 6.36 -5.70 0.56
N ILE A 65 7.10 -6.36 1.45
CA ILE A 65 8.56 -6.38 1.46
C ILE A 65 9.09 -7.08 0.21
N LEU A 66 8.57 -8.26 -0.12
CA LEU A 66 8.97 -9.04 -1.30
C LEU A 66 8.79 -8.24 -2.59
N VAL A 67 7.63 -7.59 -2.73
CA VAL A 67 7.32 -6.79 -3.91
C VAL A 67 8.16 -5.53 -3.95
N SER A 68 8.42 -4.90 -2.81
CA SER A 68 9.30 -3.74 -2.73
C SER A 68 10.73 -4.09 -3.17
N PHE A 69 11.25 -5.27 -2.83
CA PHE A 69 12.52 -5.76 -3.37
C PHE A 69 12.46 -5.92 -4.90
N ALA A 70 11.39 -6.51 -5.43
CA ALA A 70 11.22 -6.72 -6.87
C ALA A 70 11.09 -5.42 -7.67
N THR A 71 10.45 -4.39 -7.11
CA THR A 71 10.16 -3.12 -7.81
C THR A 71 11.22 -2.04 -7.61
N ASN A 72 12.17 -2.21 -6.69
CA ASN A 72 13.22 -1.23 -6.38
C ASN A 72 14.64 -1.78 -6.60
N PRO A 73 15.00 -2.26 -7.81
CA PRO A 73 16.26 -2.95 -8.05
C PRO A 73 17.50 -2.09 -7.77
N GLU A 74 17.42 -0.77 -7.91
CA GLU A 74 18.55 0.12 -7.61
C GLU A 74 18.89 0.16 -6.11
N GLN A 75 17.87 0.22 -5.24
CA GLN A 75 18.06 0.17 -3.78
C GLN A 75 18.59 -1.19 -3.35
N CYS A 76 18.14 -2.25 -4.02
CA CYS A 76 18.57 -3.62 -3.75
C CYS A 76 19.99 -3.88 -4.24
N ARG A 77 20.41 -3.29 -5.36
CA ARG A 77 21.81 -3.34 -5.83
C ARG A 77 22.76 -2.77 -4.78
N ALA A 78 22.41 -1.64 -4.17
CA ALA A 78 23.22 -1.06 -3.08
C ALA A 78 23.34 -2.02 -1.87
N LEU A 79 22.28 -2.76 -1.54
CA LEU A 79 22.31 -3.81 -0.52
C LEU A 79 23.26 -4.94 -0.94
N VAL A 80 23.12 -5.44 -2.16
CA VAL A 80 23.90 -6.59 -2.68
C VAL A 80 25.39 -6.25 -2.80
N GLU A 81 25.74 -5.05 -3.24
CA GLU A 81 27.13 -4.68 -3.50
C GLU A 81 27.84 -4.14 -2.25
N ASN A 82 27.14 -3.37 -1.40
CA ASN A 82 27.80 -2.51 -0.41
C ASN A 82 27.42 -2.80 1.05
N ALA A 83 26.35 -3.55 1.33
CA ALA A 83 25.93 -3.76 2.72
C ALA A 83 26.89 -4.70 3.46
N ALA A 84 27.39 -4.29 4.62
CA ALA A 84 28.13 -5.18 5.52
C ALA A 84 27.23 -6.26 6.15
N SER A 85 25.99 -5.90 6.49
CA SER A 85 24.91 -6.82 6.87
C SER A 85 23.68 -6.56 5.98
N PRO A 86 23.42 -7.45 5.00
CA PRO A 86 22.22 -7.42 4.15
C PRO A 86 20.92 -7.29 4.93
N LEU A 87 20.75 -8.04 6.01
CA LEU A 87 19.52 -8.00 6.82
C LEU A 87 19.33 -6.66 7.55
N ALA A 88 20.41 -6.07 8.07
CA ALA A 88 20.34 -4.76 8.71
C ALA A 88 20.04 -3.64 7.70
N TYR A 89 20.63 -3.72 6.51
CA TYR A 89 20.35 -2.78 5.42
C TYR A 89 18.91 -2.92 4.92
N ALA A 90 18.45 -4.16 4.68
CA ALA A 90 17.07 -4.47 4.34
C ALA A 90 16.09 -3.91 5.38
N SER A 91 16.37 -4.05 6.67
CA SER A 91 15.53 -3.47 7.73
C SER A 91 15.40 -1.95 7.63
N THR A 92 16.41 -1.26 7.10
CA THR A 92 16.35 0.18 6.83
C THR A 92 15.45 0.49 5.62
N LEU A 93 15.61 -0.26 4.54
CA LEU A 93 14.75 -0.13 3.35
C LEU A 93 13.27 -0.40 3.67
N VAL A 94 13.00 -1.45 4.46
CA VAL A 94 11.64 -1.82 4.89
C VAL A 94 10.96 -0.67 5.64
N ARG A 95 11.68 0.06 6.49
CA ARG A 95 11.12 1.24 7.16
C ARG A 95 10.74 2.33 6.16
N ASP A 96 11.59 2.58 5.17
CA ASP A 96 11.30 3.58 4.13
C ASP A 96 10.08 3.16 3.30
N TRP A 97 9.98 1.89 2.92
CA TRP A 97 8.84 1.37 2.16
C TRP A 97 7.54 1.41 2.97
N ILE A 98 7.57 1.05 4.25
CA ILE A 98 6.41 1.20 5.14
C ILE A 98 6.03 2.67 5.26
N SER A 99 6.99 3.58 5.32
CA SER A 99 6.72 5.02 5.43
C SER A 99 6.00 5.52 4.19
N VAL A 100 6.46 5.13 3.00
CA VAL A 100 5.78 5.41 1.72
C VAL A 100 4.38 4.79 1.69
N GLU A 101 4.23 3.52 2.06
CA GLU A 101 2.96 2.80 2.07
C GLU A 101 1.93 3.42 3.02
N THR A 102 2.40 3.94 4.16
CA THR A 102 1.57 4.55 5.21
C THR A 102 1.40 6.07 5.04
N GLY A 103 1.98 6.64 3.97
CA GLY A 103 1.89 8.07 3.68
C GLY A 103 2.65 8.97 4.66
N ARG A 104 3.61 8.44 5.44
CA ARG A 104 4.45 9.21 6.36
C ARG A 104 5.86 9.42 5.80
N THR A 105 6.40 10.62 5.96
CA THR A 105 7.77 10.97 5.55
C THR A 105 8.81 10.41 6.54
N VAL A 106 9.88 9.77 6.04
CA VAL A 106 11.11 9.53 6.83
C VAL A 106 12.22 10.44 6.31
N PHE A 107 12.72 11.32 7.18
CA PHE A 107 13.90 12.11 6.89
C PHE A 107 15.14 11.22 6.94
N ARG A 108 15.77 10.94 5.79
CA ARG A 108 17.10 10.33 5.77
C ARG A 108 18.16 11.37 6.12
N THR A 109 18.88 11.13 7.21
CA THR A 109 20.11 11.85 7.51
C THR A 109 21.28 11.06 6.93
N TYR A 110 21.88 11.54 5.85
CA TYR A 110 23.12 10.97 5.33
C TYR A 110 24.30 11.59 6.07
N ALA A 111 25.21 10.76 6.55
CA ALA A 111 26.52 11.22 6.98
C ALA A 111 27.38 11.39 5.72
N ASP A 112 27.70 12.63 5.34
CA ASP A 112 28.71 12.91 4.32
C ASP A 112 30.09 12.57 4.89
N SER A 113 30.65 11.44 4.43
CA SER A 113 31.95 10.94 4.84
C SER A 113 33.12 11.84 4.38
N SER A 114 32.87 12.87 3.56
CA SER A 114 33.92 13.73 3.04
C SER A 114 34.12 15.03 3.83
N LYS A 115 33.16 15.48 4.65
CA LYS A 115 33.24 16.78 5.36
C LYS A 115 32.67 16.84 6.78
N GLY A 116 32.24 15.72 7.37
CA GLY A 116 31.65 15.74 8.72
C GLY A 116 30.36 16.55 8.83
N ARG A 117 29.72 16.84 7.69
CA ARG A 117 28.46 17.57 7.59
C ARG A 117 27.33 16.56 7.42
N ARG A 118 26.32 16.61 8.29
CA ARG A 118 25.07 15.88 8.07
C ARG A 118 24.35 16.52 6.88
N ILE A 119 24.15 15.77 5.81
CA ILE A 119 23.29 16.20 4.71
C ILE A 119 21.94 15.51 4.94
N GLN A 120 20.94 16.29 5.36
CA GLN A 120 19.55 15.87 5.19
C GLN A 120 19.26 15.97 3.71
N ALA A 121 19.06 14.84 3.05
CA ALA A 121 18.48 14.84 1.72
C ALA A 121 16.97 14.78 1.92
N GLU A 122 16.34 15.93 1.79
CA GLU A 122 14.90 16.06 1.63
C GLU A 122 14.55 15.41 0.28
N ILE A 123 13.76 14.33 0.30
CA ILE A 123 13.09 13.89 -0.91
C ILE A 123 11.92 14.87 -1.06
N ASP A 124 12.09 15.89 -1.91
CA ASP A 124 11.10 16.94 -2.13
C ASP A 124 9.72 16.35 -2.45
N HIS A 125 8.84 16.40 -1.47
CA HIS A 125 7.40 16.57 -1.64
C HIS A 125 6.90 17.47 -0.51
N PHE A 126 6.69 18.74 -0.85
CA PHE A 126 6.14 19.85 -0.04
C PHE A 126 5.55 19.46 1.33
N ASP A 127 6.36 19.57 2.39
CA ASP A 127 5.89 19.63 3.78
C ASP A 127 5.94 21.10 4.25
N ASN A 128 4.77 21.70 4.50
CA ASN A 128 4.69 22.99 5.20
C ASN A 128 4.73 22.72 6.72
N PRO A 129 5.78 23.14 7.45
CA PRO A 129 5.93 22.85 8.88
C PRO A 129 4.90 23.53 9.80
N ALA A 130 3.98 24.34 9.25
CA ALA A 130 2.80 24.83 9.97
C ALA A 130 1.67 23.79 10.12
N ILE A 131 1.72 22.67 9.40
CA ILE A 131 0.62 21.71 9.33
C ILE A 131 0.92 20.53 10.25
N ARG A 132 0.35 20.58 11.47
CA ARG A 132 0.15 19.38 12.27
C ARG A 132 -1.06 18.66 11.70
N VAL A 133 -0.93 17.41 11.25
CA VAL A 133 -2.10 16.54 11.02
C VAL A 133 -2.78 16.37 12.38
N PRO A 134 -3.93 16.98 12.63
CA PRO A 134 -4.55 16.86 13.92
C PRO A 134 -4.99 15.40 14.09
N HIS A 135 -4.72 14.80 15.26
CA HIS A 135 -5.72 13.90 15.83
C HIS A 135 -6.92 14.77 16.21
N SER A 136 -7.72 15.19 15.24
CA SER A 136 -8.97 15.87 15.55
C SER A 136 -10.03 15.43 14.57
N THR A 137 -11.06 14.79 15.15
CA THR A 137 -12.47 14.95 14.83
C THR A 137 -12.72 15.66 13.51
N LEU A 138 -13.27 14.91 12.55
CA LEU A 138 -14.10 15.43 11.47
C LEU A 138 -14.78 16.75 11.91
N PRO A 139 -14.80 17.77 11.04
CA PRO A 139 -15.62 18.95 11.28
C PRO A 139 -17.02 18.50 11.71
N ASP A 140 -17.61 19.17 12.69
CA ASP A 140 -19.03 19.01 13.04
C ASP A 140 -19.83 18.89 11.73
N PRO A 141 -20.74 17.92 11.55
CA PRO A 141 -21.59 17.83 10.36
C PRO A 141 -22.24 19.17 9.97
N ALA A 142 -22.42 20.09 10.93
CA ALA A 142 -22.89 21.46 10.71
C ALA A 142 -21.89 22.42 10.01
N ALA A 143 -20.62 22.04 9.87
CA ALA A 143 -19.54 22.81 9.24
C ALA A 143 -19.34 22.47 7.75
N TYR A 144 -19.93 21.37 7.28
CA TYR A 144 -20.14 21.20 5.84
C TYR A 144 -21.17 22.27 5.45
N GLY A 145 -20.79 23.21 4.59
CA GLY A 145 -21.74 24.17 4.02
C GLY A 145 -22.92 23.43 3.36
N THR A 146 -23.88 24.17 2.82
CA THR A 146 -24.99 23.62 2.02
C THR A 146 -24.49 23.02 0.68
N HIS A 147 -23.56 22.08 0.74
CA HIS A 147 -23.11 21.27 -0.38
C HIS A 147 -24.15 20.17 -0.59
N THR A 148 -24.61 20.06 -1.83
CA THR A 148 -25.51 18.98 -2.21
C THR A 148 -24.63 17.77 -2.49
N GLY A 149 -24.69 16.78 -1.60
CA GLY A 149 -24.01 15.50 -1.80
C GLY A 149 -24.46 14.81 -3.09
N ALA A 150 -23.61 13.95 -3.64
CA ALA A 150 -23.93 13.18 -4.83
C ALA A 150 -25.04 12.15 -4.53
N THR A 151 -25.84 11.80 -5.53
CA THR A 151 -26.63 10.56 -5.49
C THR A 151 -25.71 9.34 -5.42
N VAL A 152 -26.23 8.18 -5.03
CA VAL A 152 -25.42 6.94 -4.96
C VAL A 152 -24.77 6.63 -6.32
N ASP A 153 -25.53 6.69 -7.41
CA ASP A 153 -25.02 6.45 -8.77
C ASP A 153 -23.91 7.45 -9.16
N GLN A 154 -24.12 8.74 -8.86
CA GLN A 154 -23.10 9.76 -9.11
C GLN A 154 -21.85 9.56 -8.25
N ALA A 155 -22.00 9.16 -6.98
CA ALA A 155 -20.88 8.88 -6.10
C ALA A 155 -20.08 7.66 -6.57
N ILE A 156 -20.75 6.63 -7.12
CA ILE A 156 -20.11 5.49 -7.79
C ILE A 156 -19.29 5.99 -8.98
N ASP A 157 -19.89 6.77 -9.89
CA ASP A 157 -19.21 7.28 -11.08
C ASP A 157 -17.99 8.13 -10.72
N LEU A 158 -18.12 9.02 -9.73
CA LEU A 158 -17.03 9.86 -9.22
C LEU A 158 -15.92 9.03 -8.57
N THR A 159 -16.29 8.00 -7.81
CA THR A 159 -15.32 7.07 -7.21
C THR A 159 -14.56 6.32 -8.31
N VAL A 160 -15.26 5.78 -9.31
CA VAL A 160 -14.64 5.09 -10.45
C VAL A 160 -13.70 6.03 -11.20
N ALA A 161 -14.13 7.27 -11.48
CA ALA A 161 -13.32 8.28 -12.15
C ALA A 161 -12.03 8.63 -11.37
N ALA A 162 -12.09 8.66 -10.03
CA ALA A 162 -10.93 8.92 -9.18
C ALA A 162 -9.92 7.76 -9.18
N LEU A 163 -10.41 6.52 -9.24
CA LEU A 163 -9.61 5.29 -9.22
C LEU A 163 -9.00 4.96 -10.58
N LEU A 164 -9.75 5.14 -11.67
CA LEU A 164 -9.40 4.66 -13.02
C LEU A 164 -7.98 5.02 -13.49
N PRO A 165 -7.44 6.24 -13.28
CA PRO A 165 -6.08 6.59 -13.69
C PRO A 165 -4.97 5.76 -13.01
N ARG A 166 -5.31 5.07 -11.92
CA ARG A 166 -4.39 4.27 -11.09
C ARG A 166 -4.65 2.77 -11.22
N THR A 167 -5.73 2.39 -11.89
CA THR A 167 -6.18 1.01 -12.06
C THR A 167 -5.50 0.36 -13.29
N PRO A 168 -4.94 -0.86 -13.16
CA PRO A 168 -4.42 -1.60 -14.31
C PRO A 168 -5.50 -1.88 -15.36
N ALA A 169 -5.13 -1.91 -16.63
CA ALA A 169 -6.07 -2.08 -17.75
C ALA A 169 -6.96 -3.33 -17.63
N ARG A 170 -6.42 -4.45 -17.09
CA ARG A 170 -7.18 -5.68 -16.86
C ARG A 170 -8.36 -5.52 -15.90
N LEU A 171 -8.22 -4.61 -14.93
CA LEU A 171 -9.21 -4.37 -13.88
C LEU A 171 -10.14 -3.21 -14.23
N ALA A 172 -9.68 -2.27 -15.06
CA ALA A 172 -10.41 -1.07 -15.46
C ALA A 172 -11.82 -1.35 -15.99
N ASN A 173 -11.99 -2.40 -16.79
CA ASN A 173 -13.29 -2.75 -17.39
C ASN A 173 -14.31 -3.31 -16.37
N GLN A 174 -13.85 -3.78 -15.21
CA GLN A 174 -14.73 -4.30 -14.16
C GLN A 174 -14.94 -3.32 -13.00
N LEU A 175 -14.11 -2.27 -12.93
CA LEU A 175 -14.06 -1.36 -11.79
C LEU A 175 -15.42 -0.75 -11.45
N SER A 176 -16.18 -0.31 -12.45
CA SER A 176 -17.53 0.26 -12.24
C SER A 176 -18.49 -0.74 -11.60
N ASN A 177 -18.52 -2.00 -12.09
CA ASN A 177 -19.38 -3.04 -11.53
C ASN A 177 -18.97 -3.41 -10.09
N ILE A 178 -17.66 -3.45 -9.81
CA ILE A 178 -17.16 -3.77 -8.47
C ILE A 178 -17.51 -2.66 -7.48
N VAL A 179 -17.26 -1.39 -7.84
CA VAL A 179 -17.58 -0.24 -6.99
C VAL A 179 -19.09 -0.13 -6.78
N GLY A 180 -19.90 -0.35 -7.82
CA GLY A 180 -21.36 -0.40 -7.70
C GLY A 180 -21.83 -1.50 -6.76
N TRP A 181 -21.30 -2.72 -6.91
CA TRP A 181 -21.61 -3.81 -5.99
C TRP A 181 -21.21 -3.49 -4.55
N MET A 182 -20.05 -2.86 -4.34
CA MET A 182 -19.62 -2.43 -3.01
C MET A 182 -20.52 -1.35 -2.41
N ALA A 183 -21.01 -0.41 -3.21
CA ALA A 183 -21.97 0.60 -2.77
C ALA A 183 -23.30 -0.03 -2.31
N ASP A 184 -23.75 -1.09 -3.00
CA ASP A 184 -24.97 -1.83 -2.64
C ASP A 184 -24.78 -2.78 -1.44
N ASN A 185 -23.54 -3.20 -1.17
CA ASN A 185 -23.23 -4.22 -0.18
C ASN A 185 -22.21 -3.75 0.88
N PRO A 186 -22.45 -2.61 1.58
CA PRO A 186 -21.54 -2.17 2.62
C PRO A 186 -21.50 -3.19 3.77
N PRO A 187 -20.34 -3.38 4.43
CA PRO A 187 -20.23 -4.26 5.57
C PRO A 187 -21.11 -3.74 6.72
N ALA A 188 -22.01 -4.59 7.24
CA ALA A 188 -22.93 -4.21 8.31
C ALA A 188 -22.19 -3.85 9.63
N ARG A 189 -21.00 -4.43 9.82
CA ARG A 189 -20.09 -4.20 10.94
C ARG A 189 -18.66 -4.32 10.45
N HIS A 190 -17.73 -3.63 11.11
CA HIS A 190 -16.34 -3.56 10.66
C HIS A 190 -15.70 -4.96 10.55
N GLY A 191 -16.02 -5.90 11.46
CA GLY A 191 -15.51 -7.27 11.42
C GLY A 191 -15.96 -8.13 10.23
N HIS A 192 -16.96 -7.69 9.48
CA HIS A 192 -17.58 -8.45 8.39
C HIS A 192 -17.08 -8.01 7.00
N GLU A 193 -16.11 -7.11 6.92
CA GLU A 193 -15.47 -6.75 5.64
C GLU A 193 -14.95 -7.99 4.91
N GLY A 194 -14.26 -8.89 5.63
CA GLY A 194 -13.72 -10.13 5.05
C GLY A 194 -14.79 -11.05 4.45
N GLU A 195 -15.97 -11.13 5.06
CA GLU A 195 -17.11 -11.91 4.53
C GLU A 195 -17.61 -11.29 3.23
N ARG A 196 -17.74 -9.96 3.16
CA ARG A 196 -18.14 -9.26 1.93
C ARG A 196 -17.12 -9.40 0.82
N ILE A 197 -15.82 -9.37 1.14
CA ILE A 197 -14.77 -9.63 0.15
C ILE A 197 -14.86 -11.07 -0.38
N ALA A 198 -15.14 -12.04 0.50
CA ALA A 198 -15.33 -13.43 0.08
C ALA A 198 -16.55 -13.59 -0.84
N GLU A 199 -17.67 -12.93 -0.53
CA GLU A 199 -18.85 -12.87 -1.40
C GLU A 199 -18.52 -12.21 -2.76
N ALA A 200 -17.85 -11.06 -2.75
CA ALA A 200 -17.42 -10.37 -3.96
C ALA A 200 -16.53 -11.25 -4.84
N ALA A 201 -15.63 -12.04 -4.25
CA ALA A 201 -14.75 -12.95 -4.98
C ALA A 201 -15.51 -14.05 -5.72
N THR A 202 -16.72 -14.43 -5.27
CA THR A 202 -17.58 -15.38 -5.99
C THR A 202 -18.24 -14.77 -7.23
N ILE A 203 -18.49 -13.45 -7.20
CA ILE A 203 -19.16 -12.70 -8.27
C ILE A 203 -18.15 -12.21 -9.31
N PHE A 204 -17.03 -11.69 -8.83
CA PHE A 204 -15.93 -11.14 -9.63
C PHE A 204 -14.76 -12.12 -9.69
N ALA A 205 -15.04 -13.37 -10.09
CA ALA A 205 -14.06 -14.46 -10.10
C ALA A 205 -12.70 -14.15 -10.78
N PRO A 206 -12.61 -13.29 -11.83
CA PRO A 206 -11.32 -12.92 -12.42
C PRO A 206 -10.48 -11.94 -11.59
N VAL A 207 -11.02 -11.38 -10.50
CA VAL A 207 -10.36 -10.35 -9.67
C VAL A 207 -9.85 -11.00 -8.39
N SER A 208 -8.60 -10.74 -8.04
CA SER A 208 -8.04 -11.39 -6.85
C SER A 208 -8.59 -10.79 -5.55
N ALA A 209 -8.54 -11.56 -4.47
CA ALA A 209 -8.99 -11.10 -3.16
C ALA A 209 -8.20 -9.86 -2.66
N VAL A 210 -6.92 -9.73 -3.06
CA VAL A 210 -6.08 -8.57 -2.73
C VAL A 210 -6.61 -7.32 -3.43
N GLU A 211 -6.97 -7.43 -4.71
CA GLU A 211 -7.54 -6.33 -5.48
C GLU A 211 -8.92 -5.93 -4.98
N LEU A 212 -9.78 -6.91 -4.69
CA LEU A 212 -11.10 -6.65 -4.11
C LEU A 212 -10.97 -5.95 -2.75
N ARG A 213 -10.04 -6.38 -1.89
CA ARG A 213 -9.77 -5.69 -0.62
C ARG A 213 -9.25 -4.27 -0.85
N ALA A 214 -8.36 -4.06 -1.81
CA ALA A 214 -7.87 -2.72 -2.15
C ALA A 214 -8.98 -1.79 -2.65
N ILE A 215 -9.87 -2.27 -3.52
CA ILE A 215 -11.04 -1.50 -3.99
C ILE A 215 -12.00 -1.22 -2.84
N ALA A 216 -12.25 -2.21 -1.97
CA ALA A 216 -13.12 -2.04 -0.80
C ALA A 216 -12.56 -1.02 0.19
N SER A 217 -11.27 -1.11 0.53
CA SER A 217 -10.62 -0.17 1.45
C SER A 217 -10.65 1.27 0.94
N ILE A 218 -10.66 1.53 -0.37
CA ILE A 218 -10.79 2.91 -0.87
C ILE A 218 -12.26 3.33 -1.08
N THR A 219 -13.16 2.37 -1.32
CA THR A 219 -14.59 2.63 -1.53
C THR A 219 -15.31 2.83 -0.19
N TRP A 220 -15.26 1.86 0.72
CA TRP A 220 -15.84 1.94 2.07
C TRP A 220 -14.98 2.69 3.08
N GLY A 221 -13.70 2.84 2.76
CA GLY A 221 -12.70 3.38 3.66
C GLY A 221 -11.86 2.30 4.34
N GLY A 222 -10.59 2.63 4.57
CA GLY A 222 -9.59 1.75 5.14
C GLY A 222 -9.44 1.98 6.63
N ARG A 223 -9.15 0.91 7.36
CA ARG A 223 -8.83 0.99 8.80
C ARG A 223 -7.53 1.76 9.04
N PRO A 224 -7.43 2.49 10.17
CA PRO A 224 -8.44 2.63 11.23
C PRO A 224 -9.48 3.72 10.96
N ASN A 225 -9.31 4.51 9.90
CA ASN A 225 -10.08 5.73 9.63
C ASN A 225 -11.03 5.57 8.44
N GLU A 226 -11.92 4.57 8.51
CA GLU A 226 -12.80 4.19 7.39
C GLU A 226 -13.62 5.40 6.89
N ARG A 227 -14.19 6.17 7.82
CA ARG A 227 -14.97 7.38 7.48
C ARG A 227 -14.16 8.47 6.78
N GLU A 228 -12.87 8.57 7.06
CA GLU A 228 -12.01 9.64 6.54
C GLU A 228 -11.33 9.28 5.21
N THR A 229 -11.34 8.00 4.84
CA THR A 229 -10.66 7.46 3.67
C THR A 229 -11.62 6.93 2.61
N SER A 230 -12.92 6.83 2.92
CA SER A 230 -13.97 6.40 1.99
C SER A 230 -14.21 7.47 0.90
N LEU A 231 -13.76 7.19 -0.33
CA LEU A 231 -14.09 8.05 -1.47
C LEU A 231 -15.58 8.12 -1.74
N LEU A 232 -16.28 6.97 -1.65
CA LEU A 232 -17.71 6.91 -1.87
C LEU A 232 -18.45 7.78 -0.84
N GLY A 233 -18.08 7.67 0.44
CA GLY A 233 -18.62 8.48 1.52
C GLY A 233 -18.33 9.98 1.33
N ALA A 234 -17.11 10.33 0.90
CA ALA A 234 -16.76 11.72 0.65
C ALA A 234 -17.61 12.35 -0.47
N PHE A 235 -17.81 11.64 -1.60
CA PHE A 235 -18.65 12.13 -2.69
C PHE A 235 -20.15 12.17 -2.33
N LEU A 236 -20.63 11.23 -1.51
CA LEU A 236 -21.99 11.26 -0.98
C LEU A 236 -22.25 12.47 -0.07
N LEU A 237 -21.22 12.98 0.61
CA LEU A 237 -21.31 14.18 1.45
C LEU A 237 -21.12 15.47 0.65
N ASP A 238 -20.24 15.45 -0.36
CA ASP A 238 -19.92 16.59 -1.21
C ASP A 238 -19.62 16.12 -2.64
N ALA A 239 -20.54 16.38 -3.57
CA ALA A 239 -20.38 15.98 -4.97
C ALA A 239 -19.19 16.66 -5.67
N GLU A 240 -18.77 17.84 -5.18
CA GLU A 240 -17.63 18.59 -5.71
C GLU A 240 -16.32 18.25 -4.99
N PHE A 241 -16.36 17.28 -4.07
CA PHE A 241 -15.20 16.85 -3.32
C PHE A 241 -14.03 16.52 -4.26
N ASN A 242 -12.86 17.08 -3.98
CA ASN A 242 -11.64 16.76 -4.72
C ASN A 242 -10.73 15.86 -3.87
N PRO A 243 -10.59 14.57 -4.20
CA PRO A 243 -9.71 13.66 -3.47
C PRO A 243 -8.26 14.12 -3.39
N ARG A 244 -7.81 14.96 -4.34
CA ARG A 244 -6.44 15.46 -4.37
C ARG A 244 -6.18 16.60 -3.38
N SER A 245 -7.22 17.29 -2.91
CA SER A 245 -7.10 18.32 -1.88
C SER A 245 -7.21 17.77 -0.46
N SER A 246 -7.50 16.47 -0.31
CA SER A 246 -7.50 15.78 0.99
C SER A 246 -6.28 14.87 1.08
N GLU A 247 -5.37 15.16 2.01
CA GLU A 247 -4.17 14.35 2.24
C GLU A 247 -4.51 12.88 2.55
N THR A 248 -5.53 12.65 3.37
CA THR A 248 -6.01 11.32 3.74
C THR A 248 -6.47 10.50 2.52
N HIS A 249 -7.28 11.09 1.64
CA HIS A 249 -7.76 10.40 0.44
C HIS A 249 -6.64 10.24 -0.60
N LEU A 250 -5.71 11.19 -0.67
CA LEU A 250 -4.55 11.09 -1.54
C LEU A 250 -3.62 9.94 -1.11
N ALA A 251 -3.40 9.78 0.19
CA ALA A 251 -2.67 8.64 0.74
C ALA A 251 -3.40 7.33 0.45
N ALA A 252 -4.71 7.25 0.70
CA ALA A 252 -5.51 6.06 0.42
C ALA A 252 -5.50 5.69 -1.08
N LEU A 253 -5.53 6.68 -1.98
CA LEU A 253 -5.39 6.49 -3.43
C LEU A 253 -4.02 5.93 -3.83
N ARG A 254 -2.95 6.31 -3.12
CA ARG A 254 -1.59 5.75 -3.32
C ARG A 254 -1.53 4.30 -2.85
N THR A 255 -2.06 4.00 -1.67
CA THR A 255 -2.17 2.63 -1.14
C THR A 255 -2.97 1.73 -2.08
N TYR A 256 -4.13 2.21 -2.56
CA TYR A 256 -4.92 1.53 -3.58
C TYR A 256 -4.07 1.19 -4.82
N GLN A 257 -3.39 2.20 -5.38
CA GLN A 257 -2.56 2.06 -6.56
C GLN A 257 -1.42 1.06 -6.37
N ALA A 258 -0.76 1.08 -5.20
CA ALA A 258 0.31 0.14 -4.88
C ALA A 258 -0.20 -1.30 -4.89
N ARG A 259 -1.33 -1.56 -4.20
CA ARG A 259 -1.91 -2.92 -4.06
C ARG A 259 -2.42 -3.50 -5.38
N VAL A 260 -3.14 -2.72 -6.19
CA VAL A 260 -3.65 -3.24 -7.48
C VAL A 260 -2.54 -3.45 -8.51
N ARG A 261 -1.45 -2.67 -8.43
CA ARG A 261 -0.27 -2.87 -9.29
C ARG A 261 0.58 -4.04 -8.84
N GLN A 262 0.76 -4.20 -7.53
CA GLN A 262 1.43 -5.35 -6.94
C GLN A 262 0.84 -6.66 -7.48
N GLU A 263 -0.49 -6.78 -7.49
CA GLU A 263 -1.13 -7.98 -8.03
C GLU A 263 -0.95 -8.12 -9.55
N ALA A 264 -0.96 -7.03 -10.29
CA ALA A 264 -0.72 -7.09 -11.73
C ALA A 264 0.70 -7.61 -12.05
N VAL A 265 1.69 -7.26 -11.22
CA VAL A 265 3.05 -7.80 -11.32
C VAL A 265 3.06 -9.29 -10.98
N LEU A 266 2.38 -9.72 -9.91
CA LEU A 266 2.31 -11.13 -9.52
C LEU A 266 1.55 -11.99 -10.55
N ALA A 267 0.45 -11.49 -11.12
CA ALA A 267 -0.33 -12.18 -12.15
C ALA A 267 0.44 -12.32 -13.47
N GLY A 268 1.17 -11.27 -13.89
CA GLY A 268 2.03 -11.34 -15.08
C GLY A 268 3.21 -12.30 -14.95
N VAL A 269 3.60 -12.66 -13.72
CA VAL A 269 4.58 -13.72 -13.44
C VAL A 269 3.95 -15.11 -13.61
N SER A 270 2.67 -15.28 -13.27
CA SER A 270 1.91 -16.54 -13.35
C SER A 270 1.48 -16.92 -14.78
N ASP A 271 1.15 -15.95 -15.65
CA ASP A 271 0.70 -16.19 -17.04
C ASP A 271 1.79 -16.73 -17.99
N LEU A 272 3.01 -16.87 -17.50
CA LEU A 272 4.12 -17.46 -18.25
C LEU A 272 4.48 -18.87 -17.77
N VAL A 273 3.57 -19.51 -17.03
CA VAL A 273 3.63 -20.90 -16.56
C VAL A 273 2.52 -21.71 -17.24
N PHE A 274 2.42 -21.67 -18.58
CA PHE A 274 1.76 -22.69 -19.39
C PHE A 274 2.41 -22.74 -20.78
#